data_AF-A0A9N8HGY5-F1
#
_entry.id   AF-A0A9N8HGY5-F1
#
_cell.length_a   1.000
_cell.length_b   1.000
_cell.length_c   1.000
_cell.angle_alpha   90.00
_cell.angle_beta   90.00
_cell.angle_gamma   90.00
#
_symmetry.space_group_name_H-M   'P 1'
#
loop_
_entity.id
_entity.type
_entity.pdbx_description
1 polymer ?
#
loop_
_entity_poly.entity_id
_entity_poly.type
_entity_poly.pdbx_seq_one_letter_code
_entity_poly.pdbx_strand_id
1 'polypeptide(L)'
;MHRTGGSSSTPLLLALLVMMWPEGSSYEEMPKMMPPHTLDDDGLANLTVSANSSNVTLVIPFAPVNLQDVCDPATIDSIDQVLLCEDACANAECCWKTNTCVEDIVCEHYSPCTILVHATSGPSDEYVTMMPTGDTVAQLPPPDLPEICSAASLTTTDGFQLCQDACRKMECCWKPFVASCVSEPVCQGYTPCWNLVPRGISPIEYACDHEYDPAECVSKCAEATCGFARDIEEFCEPDTIVCSYYATCETLYSNANTYTNTAAEEACFSNVQGLLAPCLEVCAEATCCFTTDASKACDATGPAIDCSEYVACWFLFTNEIDDVAVDFACYGGNLSAFSCVLRVLLITHAKYFMRATLYHNPQRTTS
;
A
#
# COMPACT_ATOMS: atom_id res chain seq x y z
N MET A 1 56.49 -39.85 31.18
CA MET A 1 56.33 -40.03 29.73
C MET A 1 55.94 -38.69 29.13
N HIS A 2 56.65 -38.31 28.07
CA HIS A 2 56.60 -37.03 27.35
C HIS A 2 55.26 -36.71 26.66
N ARG A 3 54.89 -35.42 26.66
CA ARG A 3 54.44 -34.55 25.53
C ARG A 3 53.93 -33.23 26.15
N THR A 4 54.53 -32.03 26.03
CA THR A 4 54.76 -31.10 24.87
C THR A 4 53.52 -30.97 23.98
N GLY A 5 52.96 -29.82 23.62
CA GLY A 5 53.23 -28.37 23.72
C GLY A 5 52.00 -27.66 23.07
N GLY A 6 51.66 -26.42 23.39
CA GLY A 6 52.09 -25.20 22.69
C GLY A 6 50.92 -24.19 22.67
N SER A 7 51.11 -22.97 23.20
CA SER A 7 51.25 -21.69 22.46
C SER A 7 49.95 -21.28 21.74
N SER A 8 49.09 -20.37 22.20
CA SER A 8 49.23 -19.00 22.72
C SER A 8 49.90 -17.99 21.77
N SER A 9 49.16 -16.92 21.50
CA SER A 9 49.57 -15.54 21.16
C SER A 9 49.67 -15.11 19.69
N THR A 10 48.62 -14.40 19.26
CA THR A 10 48.58 -13.20 18.38
C THR A 10 48.98 -13.30 16.90
N PRO A 11 48.29 -12.52 16.04
CA PRO A 11 48.93 -11.27 15.63
C PRO A 11 48.02 -10.03 15.66
N LEU A 12 48.61 -8.93 16.12
CA LEU A 12 48.19 -7.56 15.84
C LEU A 12 48.21 -7.31 14.31
N LEU A 13 47.13 -6.75 13.79
CA LEU A 13 47.05 -6.16 12.45
C LEU A 13 46.40 -4.79 12.60
N LEU A 14 47.22 -3.77 12.85
CA LEU A 14 46.78 -2.37 12.88
C LEU A 14 47.97 -1.46 12.57
N ALA A 15 48.15 -1.12 11.29
CA ALA A 15 48.72 0.14 10.81
C ALA A 15 48.92 0.09 9.30
N LEU A 16 48.63 1.23 8.65
CA LEU A 16 48.90 1.63 7.26
C LEU A 16 47.72 1.50 6.29
N LEU A 17 46.92 2.57 6.22
CA LEU A 17 46.34 3.13 4.98
C LEU A 17 45.63 4.46 5.29
N VAL A 18 46.42 5.53 5.43
CA VAL A 18 45.96 6.90 5.17
C VAL A 18 47.00 7.45 4.21
N MET A 19 46.59 7.71 2.97
CA MET A 19 47.15 8.66 2.01
C MET A 19 46.70 8.22 0.62
N MET A 20 45.62 8.82 0.10
CA MET A 20 45.40 9.12 -1.32
C MET A 20 43.98 9.64 -1.53
N TRP A 21 43.81 10.96 -1.54
CA TRP A 21 42.70 11.62 -2.22
C TRP A 21 43.30 12.76 -3.04
N PRO A 22 43.19 12.75 -4.39
CA PRO A 22 43.65 13.86 -5.19
C PRO A 22 42.56 14.93 -5.28
N GLU A 23 43.00 16.16 -5.03
CA GLU A 23 42.30 17.39 -5.38
C GLU A 23 42.09 17.48 -6.90
N GLY A 24 40.93 17.96 -7.33
CA GLY A 24 40.75 18.43 -8.70
C GLY A 24 39.35 18.22 -9.25
N SER A 25 38.44 19.17 -9.01
CA SER A 25 37.39 19.45 -9.98
C SER A 25 37.02 20.94 -9.94
N SER A 26 37.31 21.60 -11.05
CA SER A 26 36.96 22.97 -11.37
C SER A 26 35.45 23.07 -11.58
N TYR A 27 34.80 23.91 -10.78
CA TYR A 27 33.43 24.37 -11.03
C TYR A 27 33.49 25.54 -12.01
N GLU A 28 33.01 25.32 -13.23
CA GLU A 28 32.68 26.38 -14.18
C GLU A 28 31.40 27.12 -13.75
N GLU A 29 31.40 28.42 -14.02
CA GLU A 29 30.36 29.39 -13.71
C GLU A 29 29.03 29.06 -14.40
N MET A 30 27.93 29.00 -13.63
CA MET A 30 26.57 29.07 -14.17
C MET A 30 26.03 30.50 -14.10
N PRO A 31 25.30 30.97 -15.13
CA PRO A 31 24.78 32.34 -15.19
C PRO A 31 23.58 32.57 -14.27
N LYS A 32 23.53 33.78 -13.70
CA LYS A 32 22.52 34.37 -12.82
C LYS A 32 21.08 34.10 -13.30
N MET A 33 20.31 33.36 -12.48
CA MET A 33 18.85 33.37 -12.53
C MET A 33 18.27 34.56 -11.73
N MET A 34 17.12 35.04 -12.22
CA MET A 34 16.34 36.20 -11.78
C MET A 34 15.88 36.14 -10.30
N PRO A 35 15.57 37.30 -9.68
CA PRO A 35 15.09 37.36 -8.30
C PRO A 35 13.66 36.81 -8.16
N PRO A 36 13.33 36.20 -7.00
CA PRO A 36 11.99 35.70 -6.73
C PRO A 36 11.02 36.86 -6.49
N HIS A 37 9.83 36.74 -7.08
CA HIS A 37 8.66 37.52 -6.67
C HIS A 37 8.27 37.08 -5.26
N THR A 38 8.35 38.02 -4.32
CA THR A 38 7.74 37.93 -3.00
C THR A 38 6.21 37.99 -3.18
N LEU A 39 5.54 36.87 -2.98
CA LEU A 39 4.12 36.87 -2.62
C LEU A 39 4.06 37.06 -1.10
N ASP A 40 3.33 38.08 -0.69
CA ASP A 40 3.14 38.44 0.71
C ASP A 40 2.43 37.29 1.47
N ASP A 41 3.15 36.70 2.42
CA ASP A 41 2.63 35.83 3.47
C ASP A 41 1.71 36.65 4.41
N ASP A 42 0.43 36.72 4.09
CA ASP A 42 -0.59 37.09 5.08
C ASP A 42 -0.89 35.86 5.96
N GLY A 43 -0.53 35.99 7.24
CA GLY A 43 -0.50 34.92 8.22
C GLY A 43 -1.81 34.14 8.39
N LEU A 44 -1.76 32.86 8.05
CA LEU A 44 -2.72 31.85 8.49
C LEU A 44 -2.50 31.56 9.99
N ALA A 45 -3.39 32.09 10.82
CA ALA A 45 -3.49 31.73 12.22
C ALA A 45 -4.05 30.30 12.37
N ASN A 46 -3.17 29.32 12.59
CA ASN A 46 -3.60 28.00 13.06
C ASN A 46 -4.14 28.12 14.50
N LEU A 47 -5.44 27.88 14.66
CA LEU A 47 -6.08 27.72 15.96
C LEU A 47 -5.54 26.45 16.62
N THR A 48 -4.66 26.61 17.60
CA THR A 48 -4.12 25.50 18.41
C THR A 48 -4.98 25.34 19.66
N VAL A 49 -5.72 24.23 19.75
CA VAL A 49 -6.42 23.81 20.97
C VAL A 49 -5.55 22.79 21.71
N SER A 50 -5.39 23.01 23.02
CA SER A 50 -4.48 22.28 23.90
C SER A 50 -5.01 20.90 24.31
N ALA A 51 -4.11 19.92 24.35
CA ALA A 51 -4.37 18.50 24.48
C ALA A 51 -4.67 18.02 25.90
N ASN A 52 -5.67 17.14 26.03
CA ASN A 52 -5.69 16.12 27.08
C ASN A 52 -6.47 14.86 26.60
N SER A 53 -5.83 13.69 26.70
CA SER A 53 -6.40 12.32 26.65
C SER A 53 -6.98 11.77 25.33
N SER A 54 -6.18 10.91 24.66
CA SER A 54 -6.49 9.83 23.68
C SER A 54 -7.52 10.04 22.56
N ASN A 55 -8.02 11.24 22.32
CA ASN A 55 -8.81 11.54 21.12
C ASN A 55 -7.87 12.12 20.05
N VAL A 56 -7.75 11.43 18.92
CA VAL A 56 -7.16 12.02 17.71
C VAL A 56 -8.10 13.14 17.28
N THR A 57 -7.75 14.38 17.62
CA THR A 57 -8.47 15.56 17.14
C THR A 57 -8.14 15.72 15.67
N LEU A 58 -9.07 15.30 14.81
CA LEU A 58 -9.01 15.56 13.38
C LEU A 58 -9.05 17.08 13.17
N VAL A 59 -7.93 17.66 12.73
CA VAL A 59 -7.84 19.08 12.40
C VAL A 59 -8.18 19.22 10.92
N ILE A 60 -9.33 19.83 10.63
CA ILE A 60 -9.74 20.14 9.27
C ILE A 60 -9.11 21.49 8.89
N PRO A 61 -8.35 21.59 7.78
CA PRO A 61 -7.80 22.86 7.34
C PRO A 61 -8.90 23.82 6.88
N PHE A 62 -8.56 25.10 6.69
CA PHE A 62 -9.48 26.03 6.05
C PHE A 62 -9.71 25.65 4.59
N ALA A 63 -10.95 25.87 4.12
CA ALA A 63 -11.30 25.66 2.72
C ALA A 63 -10.42 26.53 1.80
N PRO A 64 -10.03 26.01 0.62
CA PRO A 64 -9.38 26.82 -0.42
C PRO A 64 -10.24 28.02 -0.81
N VAL A 65 -9.61 29.16 -1.08
CA VAL A 65 -10.31 30.42 -1.40
C VAL A 65 -11.18 30.31 -2.67
N ASN A 66 -10.82 29.40 -3.57
CA ASN A 66 -11.51 29.12 -4.83
C ASN A 66 -12.49 27.93 -4.75
N LEU A 67 -12.74 27.36 -3.56
CA LEU A 67 -13.61 26.20 -3.42
C LEU A 67 -15.03 26.46 -3.98
N GLN A 68 -15.54 27.68 -3.79
CA GLN A 68 -16.85 28.09 -4.32
C GLN A 68 -16.89 28.07 -5.85
N ASP A 69 -15.81 28.46 -6.53
CA ASP A 69 -15.75 28.52 -7.99
C ASP A 69 -15.53 27.13 -8.61
N VAL A 70 -14.70 26.32 -7.95
CA VAL A 70 -14.37 24.95 -8.36
C VAL A 70 -15.57 24.02 -8.19
N CYS A 71 -16.35 24.19 -7.12
CA CYS A 71 -17.51 23.37 -6.79
C CYS A 71 -18.86 24.06 -7.11
N ASP A 72 -18.89 25.06 -8.00
CA ASP A 72 -20.15 25.69 -8.41
C ASP A 72 -20.93 24.73 -9.32
N PRO A 73 -22.19 24.36 -8.99
CA PRO A 73 -23.01 23.52 -9.86
C PRO A 73 -23.22 24.09 -11.26
N ALA A 74 -23.09 25.42 -11.45
CA ALA A 74 -23.18 26.04 -12.75
C ALA A 74 -21.89 25.89 -13.59
N THR A 75 -20.75 25.61 -12.96
CA THR A 75 -19.46 25.44 -13.63
C THR A 75 -19.13 23.98 -13.89
N ILE A 76 -19.64 23.04 -13.09
CA ILE A 76 -19.43 21.59 -13.26
C ILE A 76 -20.25 21.05 -14.45
N ASP A 77 -19.63 21.00 -15.62
CA ASP A 77 -20.16 20.42 -16.86
C ASP A 77 -19.40 19.17 -17.34
N SER A 78 -18.32 18.81 -16.64
CA SER A 78 -17.42 17.72 -17.01
C SER A 78 -16.93 16.93 -15.80
N ILE A 79 -16.52 15.68 -16.05
CA ILE A 79 -15.93 14.79 -15.03
C ILE A 79 -14.68 15.42 -14.42
N ASP A 80 -13.90 16.16 -15.21
CA ASP A 80 -12.69 16.83 -14.73
C ASP A 80 -12.96 17.86 -13.64
N GLN A 81 -14.05 18.62 -13.76
CA GLN A 81 -14.44 19.60 -12.73
C GLN A 81 -15.01 18.92 -11.49
N VAL A 82 -15.68 17.77 -11.64
CA VAL A 82 -16.09 16.94 -10.49
C VAL A 82 -14.87 16.48 -9.71
N LEU A 83 -13.85 15.96 -10.41
CA LEU A 83 -12.60 15.51 -9.78
C LEU A 83 -11.83 16.67 -9.13
N LEU A 84 -11.80 17.84 -9.77
CA LEU A 84 -11.16 19.03 -9.20
C LEU A 84 -11.89 19.50 -7.93
N CYS A 85 -13.23 19.43 -7.92
CA CYS A 85 -14.03 19.69 -6.73
C CYS A 85 -13.77 18.64 -5.64
N GLU A 86 -13.72 17.36 -5.99
CA GLU A 86 -13.44 16.27 -5.05
C GLU A 86 -12.07 16.44 -4.37
N ASP A 87 -11.02 16.75 -5.13
CA ASP A 87 -9.68 17.02 -4.61
C ASP A 87 -9.66 18.21 -3.64
N ALA A 88 -10.33 19.31 -4.01
CA ALA A 88 -10.45 20.49 -3.15
C ALA A 88 -11.24 20.22 -1.85
N CYS A 89 -12.11 19.20 -1.88
CA CYS A 89 -12.98 18.78 -0.78
C CYS A 89 -12.41 17.62 0.06
N ALA A 90 -11.30 17.00 -0.35
CA ALA A 90 -10.76 15.78 0.25
C ALA A 90 -10.37 15.95 1.72
N ASN A 91 -9.82 17.11 2.08
CA ASN A 91 -9.41 17.40 3.46
C ASN A 91 -10.59 17.55 4.45
N ALA A 92 -11.82 17.65 3.95
CA ALA A 92 -13.03 17.82 4.74
C ALA A 92 -14.11 16.79 4.39
N GLU A 93 -13.73 15.56 3.99
CA GLU A 93 -14.69 14.48 3.71
C GLU A 93 -15.69 14.30 4.85
N CYS A 94 -15.28 14.50 6.11
CA CYS A 94 -16.21 14.36 7.23
C CYS A 94 -17.38 15.35 7.21
N CYS A 95 -17.25 16.49 6.51
CA CYS A 95 -18.24 17.57 6.45
C CYS A 95 -19.35 17.30 5.43
N TRP A 96 -19.03 16.62 4.33
CA TRP A 96 -19.97 16.42 3.22
C TRP A 96 -20.30 14.96 2.94
N LYS A 97 -19.40 14.02 3.26
CA LYS A 97 -19.55 12.59 2.91
C LYS A 97 -20.11 11.77 4.07
N THR A 98 -19.48 11.84 5.24
CA THR A 98 -19.83 10.98 6.38
C THR A 98 -20.65 11.70 7.45
N ASN A 99 -20.63 13.04 7.46
CA ASN A 99 -21.24 13.86 8.51
C ASN A 99 -20.73 13.49 9.92
N THR A 100 -19.44 13.20 10.05
CA THR A 100 -18.79 12.73 11.29
C THR A 100 -17.87 13.77 11.93
N CYS A 101 -17.78 15.00 11.41
CA CYS A 101 -16.94 16.01 12.04
C CYS A 101 -17.49 16.38 13.43
N VAL A 102 -16.58 16.53 14.40
CA VAL A 102 -16.93 16.75 15.82
C VAL A 102 -17.43 18.18 16.09
N GLU A 103 -17.17 19.13 15.18
CA GLU A 103 -17.57 20.53 15.29
C GLU A 103 -18.05 21.10 13.95
N ASP A 104 -19.27 21.65 13.92
CA ASP A 104 -19.92 22.17 12.70
C ASP A 104 -19.25 23.44 12.12
N ILE A 105 -18.45 24.16 12.92
CA ILE A 105 -17.96 25.50 12.58
C ILE A 105 -17.04 25.50 11.35
N VAL A 106 -16.23 24.46 11.17
CA VAL A 106 -15.30 24.39 10.02
C VAL A 106 -16.02 23.92 8.74
N CYS A 107 -17.13 23.18 8.88
CA CYS A 107 -17.86 22.63 7.76
C CYS A 107 -18.64 23.67 6.95
N GLU A 108 -18.94 24.84 7.53
CA GLU A 108 -19.60 25.93 6.81
C GLU A 108 -18.77 26.40 5.60
N HIS A 109 -17.44 26.40 5.71
CA HIS A 109 -16.55 26.79 4.61
C HIS A 109 -16.43 25.72 3.51
N TYR A 110 -16.85 24.48 3.79
CA TYR A 110 -16.89 23.37 2.84
C TYR A 110 -18.29 23.11 2.30
N SER A 111 -19.25 24.02 2.51
CA SER A 111 -20.61 23.88 1.96
C SER A 111 -20.68 23.65 0.44
N PRO A 112 -19.77 24.19 -0.40
CA PRO A 112 -19.79 23.91 -1.85
C PRO A 112 -19.59 22.42 -2.19
N CYS A 113 -18.88 21.67 -1.34
CA CYS A 113 -18.61 20.24 -1.52
C CYS A 113 -19.86 19.35 -1.49
N THR A 114 -21.00 19.88 -1.01
CA THR A 114 -22.26 19.14 -0.96
C THR A 114 -22.76 18.72 -2.35
N ILE A 115 -22.27 19.36 -3.42
CA ILE A 115 -22.56 18.96 -4.80
C ILE A 115 -22.09 17.53 -5.12
N LEU A 116 -21.01 17.07 -4.46
CA LEU A 116 -20.43 15.74 -4.65
C LEU A 116 -21.32 14.63 -4.07
N VAL A 117 -22.15 14.94 -3.08
CA VAL A 117 -23.13 13.99 -2.52
C VAL A 117 -24.14 13.60 -3.59
N HIS A 118 -24.63 14.58 -4.35
CA HIS A 118 -25.58 14.36 -5.43
C HIS A 118 -24.95 13.68 -6.66
N ALA A 119 -23.65 13.88 -6.89
CA ALA A 119 -22.91 13.22 -7.96
C ALA A 119 -22.68 11.71 -7.69
N THR A 120 -22.48 11.35 -6.42
CA THR A 120 -22.19 9.95 -6.00
C THR A 120 -23.43 9.15 -5.68
N SER A 121 -24.50 9.79 -5.18
CA SER A 121 -25.81 9.18 -5.09
C SER A 121 -26.45 9.16 -6.47
N GLY A 122 -26.14 8.15 -7.28
CA GLY A 122 -26.85 7.89 -8.54
C GLY A 122 -28.36 8.05 -8.35
N PRO A 123 -29.08 8.59 -9.34
CA PRO A 123 -30.45 9.08 -9.17
C PRO A 123 -31.35 7.99 -8.57
N SER A 124 -31.88 8.24 -7.37
CA SER A 124 -33.03 7.50 -6.86
C SER A 124 -34.27 7.94 -7.67
N ASP A 125 -34.46 7.26 -8.80
CA ASP A 125 -35.70 7.02 -9.55
C ASP A 125 -36.67 8.15 -9.98
N GLU A 126 -36.48 9.45 -9.69
CA GLU A 126 -37.52 10.43 -10.10
C GLU A 126 -37.06 11.79 -10.65
N TYR A 127 -35.85 11.88 -11.21
CA TYR A 127 -35.50 12.99 -12.10
C TYR A 127 -34.59 12.56 -13.25
N VAL A 128 -34.99 11.52 -13.98
CA VAL A 128 -34.40 11.20 -15.29
C VAL A 128 -35.09 12.03 -16.36
N THR A 129 -34.53 13.19 -16.67
CA THR A 129 -34.58 13.77 -18.02
C THR A 129 -33.50 14.84 -18.09
N MET A 130 -32.34 14.46 -18.66
CA MET A 130 -31.27 15.29 -19.25
C MET A 130 -29.82 14.84 -18.96
N MET A 131 -29.57 13.58 -18.59
CA MET A 131 -28.31 12.94 -19.00
C MET A 131 -28.61 11.94 -20.12
N PRO A 132 -27.96 12.06 -21.29
CA PRO A 132 -28.19 11.15 -22.39
C PRO A 132 -27.74 9.77 -21.94
N THR A 133 -28.68 8.84 -21.82
CA THR A 133 -28.43 7.40 -21.98
C THR A 133 -28.06 7.14 -23.44
N GLY A 134 -27.03 7.85 -23.93
CA GLY A 134 -26.36 7.49 -25.15
C GLY A 134 -25.72 6.15 -24.86
N ASP A 135 -26.07 5.15 -25.65
CA ASP A 135 -25.18 4.03 -25.91
C ASP A 135 -23.75 4.55 -25.81
N THR A 136 -22.97 4.06 -24.85
CA THR A 136 -21.56 4.39 -24.73
C THR A 136 -20.89 3.75 -25.92
N VAL A 137 -21.08 4.36 -27.10
CA VAL A 137 -20.43 3.97 -28.34
C VAL A 137 -18.98 4.17 -28.03
N ALA A 138 -18.28 3.05 -27.85
CA ALA A 138 -16.84 3.02 -27.67
C ALA A 138 -16.21 4.03 -28.63
N GLN A 139 -15.64 5.10 -28.09
CA GLN A 139 -15.07 6.14 -28.93
C GLN A 139 -13.82 5.56 -29.58
N LEU A 140 -13.87 5.46 -30.91
CA LEU A 140 -12.72 5.05 -31.68
C LEU A 140 -11.58 6.04 -31.41
N PRO A 141 -10.34 5.54 -31.22
CA PRO A 141 -9.21 6.41 -30.98
C PRO A 141 -9.00 7.36 -32.17
N PRO A 142 -8.53 8.58 -31.92
CA PRO A 142 -8.14 9.49 -33.00
C PRO A 142 -7.10 8.81 -33.93
N PRO A 143 -7.22 8.95 -35.26
CA PRO A 143 -6.30 8.29 -36.20
C PRO A 143 -4.85 8.76 -36.06
N ASP A 144 -4.64 9.94 -35.48
CA ASP A 144 -3.38 10.60 -35.19
C ASP A 144 -2.87 10.32 -33.76
N LEU A 145 -3.57 9.50 -32.95
CA LEU A 145 -3.14 9.15 -31.59
C LEU A 145 -1.69 8.62 -31.52
N PRO A 146 -1.19 7.79 -32.46
CA PRO A 146 0.21 7.36 -32.45
C PRO A 146 1.22 8.50 -32.66
N GLU A 147 0.85 9.55 -33.38
CA GLU A 147 1.70 10.72 -33.63
C GLU A 147 1.64 11.70 -32.46
N ILE A 148 0.44 11.97 -31.95
CA ILE A 148 0.19 12.82 -30.77
C ILE A 148 0.91 12.25 -29.54
N CYS A 149 0.81 10.94 -29.32
CA CYS A 149 1.42 10.25 -28.18
C CYS A 149 2.80 9.64 -28.50
N SER A 150 3.46 10.12 -29.55
CA SER A 150 4.82 9.68 -29.87
C SER A 150 5.82 10.23 -28.86
N ALA A 151 6.95 9.53 -28.68
CA ALA A 151 8.02 9.98 -27.78
C ALA A 151 8.53 11.40 -28.13
N ALA A 152 8.50 11.78 -29.42
CA ALA A 152 8.89 13.12 -29.84
C ALA A 152 7.90 14.20 -29.34
N SER A 153 6.60 13.96 -29.51
CA SER A 153 5.54 14.88 -29.08
C SER A 153 5.54 15.09 -27.57
N LEU A 154 5.76 14.03 -26.80
CA LEU A 154 5.80 14.07 -25.34
C LEU A 154 7.00 14.84 -24.76
N THR A 155 8.01 15.20 -25.57
CA THR A 155 9.09 16.09 -25.10
C THR A 155 8.68 17.55 -24.99
N THR A 156 7.51 17.90 -25.52
CA THR A 156 6.95 19.26 -25.47
C THR A 156 5.75 19.29 -24.54
N THR A 157 5.57 20.39 -23.81
CA THR A 157 4.41 20.58 -22.92
C THR A 157 3.09 20.45 -23.70
N ASP A 158 3.02 21.06 -24.88
CA ASP A 158 1.83 21.01 -25.74
C ASP A 158 1.52 19.58 -26.22
N GLY A 159 2.54 18.84 -26.66
CA GLY A 159 2.35 17.46 -27.12
C GLY A 159 2.02 16.49 -25.99
N PHE A 160 2.56 16.71 -24.78
CA PHE A 160 2.16 15.96 -23.59
C PHE A 160 0.69 16.20 -23.24
N GLN A 161 0.25 17.47 -23.19
CA GLN A 161 -1.14 17.80 -22.90
C GLN A 161 -2.10 17.24 -23.95
N LEU A 162 -1.75 17.37 -25.23
CA LEU A 162 -2.57 16.86 -26.33
C LEU A 162 -2.73 15.34 -26.27
N CYS A 163 -1.67 14.61 -25.91
CA CYS A 163 -1.75 13.17 -25.69
C CYS A 163 -2.62 12.83 -24.48
N GLN A 164 -2.44 13.52 -23.34
CA GLN A 164 -3.27 13.32 -22.16
C GLN A 164 -4.76 13.49 -22.46
N ASP A 165 -5.13 14.57 -23.15
CA ASP A 165 -6.51 14.87 -23.50
C ASP A 165 -7.11 13.83 -24.47
N ALA A 166 -6.32 13.35 -25.44
CA ALA A 166 -6.74 12.29 -26.35
C ALA A 166 -6.95 10.94 -25.65
N CYS A 167 -6.17 10.67 -24.60
CA CYS A 167 -6.17 9.43 -23.83
C CYS A 167 -7.17 9.42 -22.65
N ARG A 168 -7.61 10.59 -22.19
CA ARG A 168 -8.51 10.78 -21.02
C ARG A 168 -9.85 10.04 -21.14
N LYS A 169 -10.37 9.90 -22.35
CA LYS A 169 -11.69 9.27 -22.57
C LYS A 169 -11.70 7.76 -22.38
N MET A 170 -10.51 7.14 -22.37
CA MET A 170 -10.34 5.69 -22.25
C MET A 170 -9.25 5.37 -21.22
N GLU A 171 -9.26 6.07 -20.09
CA GLU A 171 -8.29 5.85 -19.00
C GLU A 171 -8.23 4.39 -18.54
N CYS A 172 -9.36 3.69 -18.53
CA CYS A 172 -9.41 2.26 -18.20
C CYS A 172 -8.57 1.36 -19.12
N CYS A 173 -8.09 1.84 -20.28
CA CYS A 173 -7.28 1.07 -21.22
C CYS A 173 -5.77 1.17 -20.97
N TRP A 174 -5.31 2.16 -20.20
CA TRP A 174 -3.88 2.46 -20.08
C TRP A 174 -3.46 2.91 -18.68
N LYS A 175 -4.37 3.41 -17.83
CA LYS A 175 -4.09 3.58 -16.41
C LYS A 175 -4.24 2.23 -15.71
N PRO A 176 -3.21 1.74 -15.00
CA PRO A 176 -3.43 0.66 -14.07
C PRO A 176 -4.45 1.14 -13.01
N PHE A 177 -5.25 0.23 -12.46
CA PHE A 177 -6.18 0.48 -11.33
C PHE A 177 -7.50 1.20 -11.63
N VAL A 178 -7.78 1.59 -12.87
CA VAL A 178 -9.15 2.01 -13.24
C VAL A 178 -9.96 0.75 -13.58
N ALA A 179 -11.13 0.59 -12.94
CA ALA A 179 -12.00 -0.58 -13.12
C ALA A 179 -12.20 -0.88 -14.61
N SER A 180 -12.06 -2.17 -14.95
CA SER A 180 -11.85 -2.71 -16.29
C SER A 180 -12.76 -2.10 -17.36
N CYS A 181 -12.16 -1.65 -18.47
CA CYS A 181 -12.93 -1.30 -19.66
C CYS A 181 -13.81 -2.48 -20.08
N VAL A 182 -15.05 -2.19 -20.47
CA VAL A 182 -16.11 -3.17 -20.79
C VAL A 182 -15.73 -4.16 -21.91
N SER A 183 -14.65 -3.93 -22.66
CA SER A 183 -14.08 -4.95 -23.56
C SER A 183 -12.64 -4.63 -24.00
N GLU A 184 -11.76 -5.64 -24.02
CA GLU A 184 -10.37 -5.54 -24.52
C GLU A 184 -10.20 -5.03 -25.97
N PRO A 185 -11.08 -5.34 -26.95
CA PRO A 185 -10.86 -4.95 -28.35
C PRO A 185 -10.81 -3.43 -28.56
N VAL A 186 -11.48 -2.65 -27.72
CA VAL A 186 -11.49 -1.18 -27.82
C VAL A 186 -10.14 -0.60 -27.38
N CYS A 187 -9.45 -1.26 -26.45
CA CYS A 187 -8.18 -0.76 -25.89
C CYS A 187 -7.00 -0.90 -26.83
N GLN A 188 -7.07 -1.77 -27.84
CA GLN A 188 -5.95 -2.00 -28.76
C GLN A 188 -5.51 -0.73 -29.49
N GLY A 189 -6.44 0.15 -29.85
CA GLY A 189 -6.12 1.40 -30.53
C GLY A 189 -5.67 2.53 -29.59
N TYR A 190 -5.74 2.34 -28.27
CA TYR A 190 -5.24 3.28 -27.25
C TYR A 190 -3.85 2.91 -26.71
N THR A 191 -3.18 1.92 -27.32
CA THR A 191 -1.80 1.53 -26.96
C THR A 191 -0.78 2.69 -26.97
N PRO A 192 -0.87 3.74 -27.81
CA PRO A 192 0.04 4.89 -27.70
C PRO A 192 -0.06 5.65 -26.36
N CYS A 193 -1.21 5.60 -25.68
CA CYS A 193 -1.42 6.25 -24.39
C CYS A 193 -0.53 5.69 -23.27
N TRP A 194 0.01 4.49 -23.45
CA TRP A 194 0.98 3.91 -22.52
C TRP A 194 2.28 4.72 -22.43
N ASN A 195 2.56 5.60 -23.40
CA ASN A 195 3.70 6.51 -23.30
C ASN A 195 3.48 7.64 -22.27
N LEU A 196 2.24 7.88 -21.82
CA LEU A 196 1.95 8.81 -20.72
C LEU A 196 2.31 8.22 -19.35
N VAL A 197 2.39 6.90 -19.24
CA VAL A 197 2.87 6.24 -18.04
C VAL A 197 4.38 6.48 -17.98
N PRO A 198 4.92 7.13 -16.93
CA PRO A 198 6.34 7.37 -16.80
C PRO A 198 7.12 6.08 -17.00
N ARG A 199 7.93 6.02 -18.07
CA ARG A 199 8.79 4.88 -18.32
C ARG A 199 9.79 4.79 -17.18
N GLY A 200 9.61 3.81 -16.30
CA GLY A 200 10.45 3.63 -15.12
C GLY A 200 9.72 3.75 -13.79
N ILE A 201 8.39 3.76 -13.79
CA ILE A 201 7.63 3.37 -12.60
C ILE A 201 6.77 2.20 -13.02
N SER A 202 7.25 0.98 -12.78
CA SER A 202 6.42 -0.21 -12.98
C SER A 202 5.16 -0.10 -12.10
N PRO A 203 4.03 -0.74 -12.44
CA PRO A 203 2.86 -0.81 -11.56
C PRO A 203 3.21 -1.28 -10.13
N ILE A 204 4.24 -2.10 -9.99
CA ILE A 204 4.82 -2.52 -8.70
C ILE A 204 5.58 -1.38 -8.05
N GLU A 205 6.44 -0.69 -8.80
CA GLU A 205 7.21 0.44 -8.28
C GLU A 205 6.30 1.58 -7.82
N TYR A 206 5.16 1.79 -8.49
CA TYR A 206 4.13 2.73 -8.04
C TYR A 206 3.43 2.25 -6.76
N ALA A 207 3.01 0.98 -6.73
CA ALA A 207 2.36 0.39 -5.56
C ALA A 207 3.30 0.30 -4.35
N CYS A 208 4.62 0.23 -4.60
CA CYS A 208 5.66 0.07 -3.60
C CYS A 208 6.46 1.35 -3.33
N ASP A 209 6.11 2.48 -3.96
CA ASP A 209 6.67 3.77 -3.57
C ASP A 209 5.97 4.27 -2.30
N HIS A 210 6.74 4.91 -1.43
CA HIS A 210 6.62 4.86 0.05
C HIS A 210 5.36 5.48 0.69
N GLU A 211 4.34 5.84 -0.08
CA GLU A 211 3.20 6.61 0.39
C GLU A 211 1.85 5.87 0.26
N TYR A 212 1.80 4.75 -0.45
CA TYR A 212 0.56 4.00 -0.68
C TYR A 212 0.63 2.56 -0.15
N ASP A 213 -0.49 2.15 0.45
CA ASP A 213 -0.80 0.89 1.13
C ASP A 213 0.23 -0.26 1.02
N PRO A 214 0.99 -0.55 2.10
CA PRO A 214 1.95 -1.66 2.13
C PRO A 214 1.33 -3.03 1.80
N ALA A 215 0.04 -3.23 2.07
CA ALA A 215 -0.65 -4.47 1.76
C ALA A 215 -0.81 -4.67 0.25
N GLU A 216 -1.01 -3.59 -0.50
CA GLU A 216 -1.11 -3.62 -1.95
C GLU A 216 0.24 -3.94 -2.60
N CYS A 217 1.31 -3.29 -2.14
CA CYS A 217 2.68 -3.62 -2.57
C CYS A 217 3.00 -5.11 -2.32
N VAL A 218 2.70 -5.63 -1.13
CA VAL A 218 2.90 -7.05 -0.78
C VAL A 218 2.07 -7.98 -1.69
N SER A 219 0.81 -7.64 -1.95
CA SER A 219 -0.05 -8.42 -2.83
C SER A 219 0.50 -8.49 -4.27
N LYS A 220 1.04 -7.39 -4.80
CA LYS A 220 1.64 -7.36 -6.15
C LYS A 220 2.99 -8.06 -6.21
N CYS A 221 3.77 -7.98 -5.14
CA CYS A 221 5.04 -8.68 -5.03
C CYS A 221 4.88 -10.20 -4.75
N ALA A 222 3.72 -10.65 -4.29
CA ALA A 222 3.46 -12.08 -4.04
C ALA A 222 3.56 -12.94 -5.32
N GLU A 223 3.23 -12.37 -6.48
CA GLU A 223 3.39 -13.02 -7.79
C GLU A 223 4.87 -13.19 -8.20
N ALA A 224 5.78 -12.45 -7.56
CA ALA A 224 7.22 -12.45 -7.80
C ALA A 224 7.99 -13.46 -6.94
N THR A 225 7.30 -14.29 -6.15
CA THR A 225 7.88 -15.18 -5.12
C THR A 225 9.04 -16.04 -5.63
N CYS A 226 9.02 -16.42 -6.92
CA CYS A 226 10.12 -17.19 -7.50
C CYS A 226 11.43 -16.38 -7.64
N GLY A 227 11.38 -15.06 -7.79
CA GLY A 227 12.57 -14.21 -8.04
C GLY A 227 13.42 -13.90 -6.80
N PHE A 228 12.87 -14.04 -5.59
CA PHE A 228 13.52 -13.56 -4.35
C PHE A 228 13.61 -14.60 -3.23
N ALA A 229 13.02 -15.79 -3.40
CA ALA A 229 13.16 -16.89 -2.44
C ALA A 229 14.53 -17.57 -2.58
N ARG A 230 15.42 -17.36 -1.60
CA ARG A 230 16.81 -17.89 -1.60
C ARG A 230 16.92 -19.41 -1.63
N ASP A 231 15.86 -20.13 -1.30
CA ASP A 231 15.90 -21.59 -1.16
C ASP A 231 15.29 -22.34 -2.36
N ILE A 232 14.90 -21.62 -3.41
CA ILE A 232 14.31 -22.19 -4.64
C ILE A 232 15.25 -21.92 -5.83
N GLU A 233 16.51 -22.36 -5.73
CA GLU A 233 17.47 -22.29 -6.85
C GLU A 233 17.01 -23.07 -8.11
N GLU A 234 15.96 -23.88 -8.01
CA GLU A 234 15.57 -24.81 -9.08
C GLU A 234 14.52 -24.25 -10.07
N PHE A 235 13.89 -23.10 -9.81
CA PHE A 235 12.75 -22.63 -10.64
C PHE A 235 12.85 -21.24 -11.29
N CYS A 236 13.93 -20.49 -11.09
CA CYS A 236 14.12 -19.20 -11.76
C CYS A 236 15.40 -19.20 -12.60
N GLU A 237 15.25 -19.29 -13.92
CA GLU A 237 16.34 -18.92 -14.82
C GLU A 237 16.55 -17.38 -14.71
N PRO A 238 17.75 -16.92 -14.31
CA PRO A 238 18.02 -15.53 -13.94
C PRO A 238 17.95 -14.53 -15.10
N ASP A 239 17.78 -15.00 -16.34
CA ASP A 239 17.84 -14.18 -17.55
C ASP A 239 16.46 -13.76 -18.10
N THR A 240 15.39 -13.94 -17.33
CA THR A 240 14.05 -13.53 -17.77
C THR A 240 13.71 -12.11 -17.33
N ILE A 241 13.09 -11.35 -18.25
CA ILE A 241 12.55 -9.98 -18.09
C ILE A 241 11.69 -9.80 -16.82
N VAL A 242 11.23 -10.92 -16.23
CA VAL A 242 10.40 -10.99 -15.03
C VAL A 242 11.16 -10.51 -13.80
N CYS A 243 12.42 -10.90 -13.58
CA CYS A 243 13.14 -10.54 -12.35
C CYS A 243 13.45 -9.04 -12.25
N SER A 244 13.77 -8.39 -13.38
CA SER A 244 14.00 -6.94 -13.41
C SER A 244 12.70 -6.14 -13.23
N TYR A 245 11.55 -6.68 -13.63
CA TYR A 245 10.24 -6.06 -13.42
C TYR A 245 9.84 -5.99 -11.94
N TYR A 246 10.31 -6.94 -11.13
CA TYR A 246 10.04 -7.00 -9.68
C TYR A 246 11.19 -6.49 -8.82
N ALA A 247 12.21 -5.83 -9.38
CA ALA A 247 13.38 -5.37 -8.62
C ALA A 247 13.00 -4.49 -7.41
N THR A 248 11.94 -3.69 -7.50
CA THR A 248 11.46 -2.86 -6.38
C THR A 248 10.96 -3.69 -5.18
N CYS A 249 10.46 -4.91 -5.43
CA CYS A 249 10.08 -5.85 -4.37
C CYS A 249 11.28 -6.36 -3.55
N GLU A 250 12.52 -6.22 -4.07
CA GLU A 250 13.72 -6.60 -3.33
C GLU A 250 13.83 -5.85 -2.00
N THR A 251 13.35 -4.61 -1.93
CA THR A 251 13.34 -3.79 -0.70
C THR A 251 12.43 -4.38 0.38
N LEU A 252 11.27 -4.95 0.00
CA LEU A 252 10.39 -5.68 0.93
C LEU A 252 11.10 -6.91 1.50
N TYR A 253 11.74 -7.71 0.65
CA TYR A 253 12.40 -8.96 1.06
C TYR A 253 13.75 -8.74 1.76
N SER A 254 14.48 -7.67 1.44
CA SER A 254 15.76 -7.35 2.07
C SER A 254 15.57 -6.71 3.46
N ASN A 255 14.51 -5.92 3.66
CA ASN A 255 14.18 -5.38 4.98
C ASN A 255 13.57 -6.44 5.92
N ALA A 256 12.83 -7.42 5.37
CA ALA A 256 12.39 -8.60 6.12
C ALA A 256 13.57 -9.37 6.76
N ASN A 257 14.77 -9.32 6.15
CA ASN A 257 15.97 -10.00 6.66
C ASN A 257 16.74 -9.26 7.78
N THR A 258 16.26 -8.10 8.25
CA THR A 258 16.77 -7.46 9.48
C THR A 258 15.90 -7.74 10.71
N TYR A 259 14.73 -8.36 10.52
CA TYR A 259 14.05 -9.02 11.61
C TYR A 259 14.86 -10.27 11.96
N THR A 260 15.33 -10.34 13.21
CA THR A 260 15.88 -11.59 13.73
C THR A 260 14.77 -12.63 13.61
N ASN A 261 14.91 -13.58 12.69
CA ASN A 261 13.96 -14.69 12.54
C ASN A 261 13.63 -15.26 13.91
N THR A 262 12.45 -14.94 14.42
CA THR A 262 12.05 -15.45 15.73
C THR A 262 11.67 -16.91 15.58
N ALA A 263 11.67 -17.64 16.69
CA ALA A 263 11.17 -19.02 16.69
C ALA A 263 9.71 -19.09 16.15
N ALA A 264 8.93 -18.01 16.29
CA ALA A 264 7.57 -17.91 15.76
C ALA A 264 7.58 -17.78 14.23
N GLU A 265 8.45 -16.95 13.67
CA GLU A 265 8.61 -16.83 12.22
C GLU A 265 9.10 -18.13 11.59
N GLU A 266 10.13 -18.77 12.15
CA GLU A 266 10.63 -20.05 11.62
C GLU A 266 9.54 -21.14 11.69
N ALA A 267 8.79 -21.22 12.81
CA ALA A 267 7.74 -22.20 12.98
C ALA A 267 6.50 -21.96 12.11
N CYS A 268 6.17 -20.70 11.81
CA CYS A 268 4.97 -20.33 11.06
C CYS A 268 5.23 -20.16 9.55
N PHE A 269 6.41 -19.69 9.13
CA PHE A 269 6.78 -19.49 7.72
C PHE A 269 7.47 -20.70 7.07
N SER A 270 8.22 -21.52 7.81
CA SER A 270 8.83 -22.75 7.25
C SER A 270 7.78 -23.85 6.95
N ASN A 271 6.50 -23.49 7.02
CA ASN A 271 5.36 -24.38 6.92
C ASN A 271 5.00 -24.80 5.48
N VAL A 272 6.01 -24.92 4.64
CA VAL A 272 5.92 -25.47 3.27
C VAL A 272 5.42 -26.93 3.30
N GLN A 273 5.37 -27.57 4.46
CA GLN A 273 4.90 -28.96 4.65
C GLN A 273 3.54 -29.10 5.35
N GLY A 274 2.85 -28.00 5.69
CA GLY A 274 1.48 -28.05 6.25
C GLY A 274 1.37 -28.63 7.67
N LEU A 275 2.44 -28.51 8.47
CA LEU A 275 2.41 -28.82 9.90
C LEU A 275 2.08 -27.55 10.68
N LEU A 276 0.80 -27.34 10.97
CA LEU A 276 0.31 -26.22 11.80
C LEU A 276 0.75 -26.33 13.27
N ALA A 277 1.08 -27.53 13.73
CA ALA A 277 1.35 -27.82 15.14
C ALA A 277 2.53 -27.05 15.75
N PRO A 278 3.71 -26.92 15.10
CA PRO A 278 4.83 -26.17 15.65
C PRO A 278 4.52 -24.67 15.76
N CYS A 279 3.83 -24.10 14.76
CA CYS A 279 3.37 -22.71 14.81
C CYS A 279 2.39 -22.49 15.98
N LEU A 280 1.42 -23.37 16.16
CA LEU A 280 0.49 -23.30 17.30
C LEU A 280 1.20 -23.40 18.66
N GLU A 281 2.21 -24.27 18.77
CA GLU A 281 2.97 -24.46 20.00
C GLU A 281 3.75 -23.19 20.38
N VAL A 282 4.46 -22.59 19.42
CA VAL A 282 5.21 -21.35 19.67
C VAL A 282 4.27 -20.16 19.93
N CYS A 283 3.17 -20.05 19.19
CA CYS A 283 2.23 -18.95 19.31
C CYS A 283 1.31 -19.03 20.55
N ALA A 284 1.25 -20.18 21.24
CA ALA A 284 0.39 -20.35 22.41
C ALA A 284 0.79 -19.42 23.58
N GLU A 285 2.09 -19.15 23.73
CA GLU A 285 2.62 -18.31 24.80
C GLU A 285 2.29 -16.82 24.58
N ALA A 286 2.21 -16.37 23.32
CA ALA A 286 1.96 -14.99 22.95
C ALA A 286 0.48 -14.67 22.67
N THR A 287 -0.45 -15.50 23.11
CA THR A 287 -1.90 -15.24 22.92
C THR A 287 -2.36 -13.90 23.50
N CYS A 288 -1.67 -13.39 24.53
CA CYS A 288 -1.91 -12.08 25.11
C CYS A 288 -1.58 -10.91 24.17
N CYS A 289 -0.78 -11.11 23.12
CA CYS A 289 -0.44 -10.07 22.13
C CYS A 289 -1.58 -9.79 21.16
N PHE A 290 -2.56 -10.70 21.06
CA PHE A 290 -3.62 -10.67 20.04
C PHE A 290 -5.02 -10.54 20.63
N THR A 291 -5.12 -10.20 21.92
CA THR A 291 -6.41 -9.97 22.59
C THR A 291 -6.80 -8.50 22.55
N THR A 292 -8.10 -8.24 22.35
CA THR A 292 -8.67 -6.89 22.46
C THR A 292 -9.07 -6.55 23.91
N ASP A 293 -8.99 -7.51 24.83
CA ASP A 293 -9.28 -7.30 26.25
C ASP A 293 -8.03 -6.78 26.96
N ALA A 294 -8.01 -5.50 27.32
CA ALA A 294 -6.90 -4.85 27.99
C ALA A 294 -6.48 -5.55 29.30
N SER A 295 -7.40 -6.26 29.96
CA SER A 295 -7.08 -7.03 31.18
C SER A 295 -6.28 -8.31 30.91
N LYS A 296 -6.23 -8.75 29.65
CA LYS A 296 -5.55 -9.96 29.19
C LYS A 296 -4.33 -9.65 28.31
N ALA A 297 -4.04 -8.38 28.04
CA ALA A 297 -2.85 -7.96 27.32
C ALA A 297 -1.58 -8.44 28.06
N CYS A 298 -0.48 -8.62 27.34
CA CYS A 298 0.77 -9.13 27.94
C CYS A 298 1.26 -8.22 29.08
N ASP A 299 1.08 -6.91 28.94
CA ASP A 299 1.38 -5.90 29.97
C ASP A 299 0.60 -6.12 31.28
N ALA A 300 -0.59 -6.71 31.21
CA ALA A 300 -1.45 -6.98 32.36
C ALA A 300 -1.23 -8.36 32.99
N THR A 301 -0.66 -9.32 32.25
CA THR A 301 -0.61 -10.74 32.64
C THR A 301 0.75 -11.21 33.17
N GLY A 302 1.80 -10.40 33.06
CA GLY A 302 3.00 -10.53 33.88
C GLY A 302 4.24 -11.24 33.31
N PRO A 303 4.27 -11.85 32.12
CA PRO A 303 5.52 -12.09 31.41
C PRO A 303 5.82 -10.90 30.49
N ALA A 304 7.08 -10.45 30.50
CA ALA A 304 7.59 -9.49 29.51
C ALA A 304 7.73 -10.21 28.16
N ILE A 305 6.59 -10.45 27.50
CA ILE A 305 6.54 -10.96 26.13
C ILE A 305 6.68 -9.77 25.22
N ASP A 306 7.71 -9.79 24.36
CA ASP A 306 7.83 -8.82 23.28
C ASP A 306 6.92 -9.25 22.13
N CYS A 307 5.78 -8.57 22.00
CA CYS A 307 4.80 -8.91 20.96
C CYS A 307 5.31 -8.70 19.53
N SER A 308 6.40 -7.95 19.34
CA SER A 308 7.02 -7.81 18.03
C SER A 308 7.67 -9.12 17.54
N GLU A 309 8.07 -10.01 18.45
CA GLU A 309 8.65 -11.31 18.10
C GLU A 309 7.61 -12.32 17.59
N TYR A 310 6.32 -12.04 17.78
CA TYR A 310 5.23 -12.98 17.47
C TYR A 310 4.33 -12.51 16.34
N VAL A 311 4.72 -11.50 15.57
CA VAL A 311 3.88 -10.95 14.47
C VAL A 311 3.43 -12.04 13.48
N ALA A 312 4.26 -13.05 13.21
CA ALA A 312 3.90 -14.20 12.38
C ALA A 312 2.69 -15.00 12.90
N CYS A 313 2.42 -14.96 14.20
CA CYS A 313 1.27 -15.62 14.83
C CYS A 313 -0.06 -14.94 14.54
N TRP A 314 -0.06 -13.70 14.03
CA TRP A 314 -1.25 -12.88 13.80
C TRP A 314 -2.33 -13.63 13.00
N PHE A 315 -1.93 -14.37 11.97
CA PHE A 315 -2.82 -15.15 11.10
C PHE A 315 -3.65 -16.21 11.85
N LEU A 316 -3.17 -16.72 12.98
CA LEU A 316 -3.93 -17.67 13.81
C LEU A 316 -5.09 -17.00 14.55
N PHE A 317 -4.99 -15.69 14.82
CA PHE A 317 -5.91 -14.96 15.70
C PHE A 317 -6.86 -14.02 14.95
N THR A 318 -6.57 -13.65 13.70
CA THR A 318 -7.51 -12.89 12.87
C THR A 318 -8.80 -13.68 12.61
N ASN A 319 -9.92 -12.95 12.66
CA ASN A 319 -11.26 -13.44 12.36
C ASN A 319 -11.51 -13.64 10.86
N GLU A 320 -10.64 -13.06 10.04
CA GLU A 320 -10.73 -13.13 8.60
C GLU A 320 -10.09 -14.45 8.16
N ILE A 321 -10.93 -15.43 7.84
CA ILE A 321 -10.54 -16.49 6.92
C ILE A 321 -10.65 -15.83 5.55
N ASP A 322 -9.68 -15.00 5.20
CA ASP A 322 -9.58 -14.51 3.84
C ASP A 322 -9.31 -15.70 2.92
N ASP A 323 -9.66 -15.58 1.65
CA ASP A 323 -9.42 -16.60 0.61
C ASP A 323 -7.95 -17.09 0.62
N VAL A 324 -7.03 -16.26 1.11
CA VAL A 324 -5.61 -16.57 1.38
C VAL A 324 -5.41 -17.77 2.32
N ALA A 325 -6.25 -17.96 3.35
CA ALA A 325 -6.13 -19.11 4.26
C ALA A 325 -6.57 -20.42 3.62
N VAL A 326 -7.54 -20.35 2.70
CA VAL A 326 -7.99 -21.49 1.89
C VAL A 326 -6.94 -21.80 0.82
N ASP A 327 -6.40 -20.78 0.17
CA ASP A 327 -5.30 -20.91 -0.78
C ASP A 327 -4.07 -21.50 -0.10
N PHE A 328 -3.66 -21.02 1.08
CA PHE A 328 -2.49 -21.58 1.80
C PHE A 328 -2.71 -23.02 2.29
N ALA A 329 -3.95 -23.37 2.69
CA ALA A 329 -4.27 -24.74 3.09
C ALA A 329 -4.26 -25.74 1.91
N CYS A 330 -4.43 -25.23 0.68
CA CYS A 330 -4.72 -26.03 -0.50
C CYS A 330 -3.70 -25.90 -1.65
N TYR A 331 -2.85 -24.87 -1.65
CA TYR A 331 -1.70 -24.70 -2.55
C TYR A 331 -0.42 -25.16 -1.87
N GLY A 332 -0.08 -26.44 -2.09
CA GLY A 332 1.11 -27.06 -1.52
C GLY A 332 1.17 -28.55 -1.83
N GLY A 333 1.29 -28.88 -3.11
CA GLY A 333 1.36 -30.27 -3.61
C GLY A 333 0.00 -30.87 -3.99
N ASN A 334 0.03 -31.99 -4.73
CA ASN A 334 -1.12 -32.77 -5.24
C ASN A 334 -2.06 -33.28 -4.13
N LEU A 335 -2.69 -32.38 -3.40
CA LEU A 335 -3.65 -32.68 -2.34
C LEU A 335 -5.02 -32.87 -3.00
N SER A 336 -5.67 -33.98 -2.69
CA SER A 336 -7.05 -34.17 -3.10
C SER A 336 -7.95 -33.13 -2.41
N ALA A 337 -9.07 -32.78 -3.04
CA ALA A 337 -10.07 -31.86 -2.47
C ALA A 337 -10.48 -32.24 -1.04
N PHE A 338 -10.48 -33.55 -0.72
CA PHE A 338 -10.76 -34.06 0.62
C PHE A 338 -9.70 -33.65 1.65
N SER A 339 -8.42 -33.66 1.27
CA SER A 339 -7.31 -33.25 2.15
C SER A 339 -7.32 -31.75 2.42
N CYS A 340 -7.65 -30.94 1.41
CA CYS A 340 -7.87 -29.50 1.53
C CYS A 340 -9.01 -29.18 2.52
N VAL A 341 -10.18 -29.80 2.34
CA VAL A 341 -11.33 -29.62 3.27
C VAL A 341 -10.99 -30.05 4.69
N LEU A 342 -10.28 -31.17 4.87
CA LEU A 342 -9.86 -31.63 6.19
C LEU A 342 -8.89 -30.65 6.87
N ARG A 343 -7.96 -30.05 6.11
CA ARG A 343 -7.03 -29.03 6.63
C ARG A 343 -7.75 -27.75 7.05
N VAL A 344 -8.68 -27.26 6.22
CA VAL A 344 -9.51 -26.10 6.56
C VAL A 344 -10.33 -26.36 7.83
N LEU A 345 -10.90 -27.56 7.96
CA LEU A 345 -11.64 -27.96 9.17
C LEU A 345 -10.74 -28.04 10.41
N LEU A 346 -9.51 -28.55 10.28
CA LEU A 346 -8.54 -28.61 11.38
C LEU A 346 -8.09 -27.20 11.81
N ILE A 347 -7.83 -26.29 10.86
CA ILE A 347 -7.50 -24.89 11.15
C ILE A 347 -8.67 -24.22 11.88
N THR A 348 -9.89 -24.41 11.39
CA THR A 348 -11.11 -23.85 12.00
C THR A 348 -11.33 -24.39 13.41
N HIS A 349 -11.14 -25.70 13.62
CA HIS A 349 -11.23 -26.32 14.95
C HIS A 349 -10.13 -25.83 15.90
N ALA A 350 -8.89 -25.68 15.43
CA ALA A 350 -7.79 -25.15 16.23
C ALA A 350 -8.06 -23.69 16.64
N LYS A 351 -8.55 -22.84 15.72
CA LYS A 351 -8.99 -21.47 16.02
C LYS A 351 -10.10 -21.46 17.09
N TYR A 352 -11.09 -22.35 16.98
CA TYR A 352 -12.18 -22.45 17.96
C TYR A 352 -11.67 -22.92 19.33
N PHE A 353 -10.77 -23.90 19.37
CA PHE A 353 -10.18 -24.42 20.59
C PHE A 353 -9.33 -23.36 21.32
N MET A 354 -8.47 -22.64 20.60
CA MET A 354 -7.65 -21.55 21.15
C MET A 354 -8.50 -20.40 21.71
N ARG A 355 -9.67 -20.14 21.12
CA ARG A 355 -10.62 -19.18 21.69
C ARG A 355 -11.28 -19.70 22.96
N ALA A 356 -11.71 -20.96 22.95
CA ALA A 356 -12.33 -21.56 24.13
C ALA A 356 -11.40 -21.53 25.36
N THR A 357 -10.09 -21.72 25.17
CA THR A 357 -9.10 -21.59 26.25
C THR A 357 -8.90 -20.14 26.70
N LEU A 358 -8.98 -19.14 25.82
CA LEU A 358 -8.96 -17.72 26.19
C LEU A 358 -10.18 -17.27 27.02
N TYR A 359 -11.32 -17.95 26.88
CA TYR A 359 -12.54 -17.67 27.67
C TYR A 359 -12.62 -18.46 28.98
N HIS A 360 -11.90 -19.58 29.10
CA HIS A 360 -11.85 -20.40 30.31
C HIS A 360 -10.44 -20.44 30.90
N ASN A 361 -10.08 -19.40 31.66
CA ASN A 361 -8.96 -19.51 32.60
C ASN A 361 -9.50 -19.85 34.00
N PRO A 362 -9.38 -21.11 34.49
CA PRO A 362 -9.68 -21.42 35.86
C PRO A 362 -8.63 -20.75 36.73
N GLN A 363 -9.04 -19.70 37.44
CA GLN A 363 -8.27 -19.04 38.50
C GLN A 363 -7.51 -20.09 39.32
N ARG A 364 -6.18 -20.13 39.17
CA ARG A 364 -5.28 -20.82 40.10
C ARG A 364 -5.41 -20.10 41.43
N THR A 365 -6.29 -20.61 42.29
CA THR A 365 -6.29 -20.29 43.71
C THR A 365 -5.00 -20.86 44.31
N THR A 366 -3.96 -20.05 44.39
CA THR A 366 -2.82 -20.30 45.27
C THR A 366 -3.27 -20.07 46.71
N SER A 367 -3.44 -21.15 47.46
CA SER A 367 -3.49 -21.18 48.92
C SER A 367 -2.08 -21.24 49.51
#